data_AF-A0A2T3CA51-F1
#
_entry.id   AF-A0A2T3CA51-F1
#
_cell.length_a   1.000
_cell.length_b   1.000
_cell.length_c   1.000
_cell.angle_alpha   90.00
_cell.angle_beta   90.00
_cell.angle_gamma   90.00
#
_symmetry.space_group_name_H-M   'P 1'
#
loop_
_entity.id
_entity.type
_entity.pdbx_description
1 polymer ?
#
loop_
_entity_poly.entity_id
_entity_poly.type
_entity_poly.pdbx_seq_one_letter_code
_entity_poly.pdbx_strand_id
1 'polypeptide(L)'
;MKKTVGVLSGLVVAVAAACTAGAWYTGKQLPEVLEQAMAQANVQLKQSSGLSGKVTLELTSLESHLFSSTAHYRVKVTELKGADASGSFELGFVDHIEHGPLPWSRLKALKLMPVMAASNYALEKDAFTAEWFAASGEVPPVFGQNSLGYDGSTEGTLTMPPMQVTEVGGATTKFSGLVLQASGTRDGEQIKFSGAAPSFSLNHVDEQSGRLKIELKNLSLVGDLNKTPYGFYVGRTDMMLDQVSASIGEEQKVLLLKQLEQRSESRADGDQFGGSIVYKVGDINFDGQPVGSSAMVWNMKNIDMPAMQTLLAWYQSRLPEFEAAAAQGQVLPSLPMTEAEKAQVSANVQQLLAAKPQIALEDFSFKTANGESHFKLSVDLGKPSSLELPSAELYKQMITQVQSTLQLSKPMIGDLATLQARLQGQSDAQVLAQQASQTGEMVGMMAVQSQMATVQGNDILASVHYADGMIDFNGQKMTVEQFASLIMANLGAMRPTEG
;
A
#
# COMPACT_ATOMS: atom_id res chain seq x y z
N MET A 1 -6.52 9.23 24.03
CA MET A 1 -5.89 9.99 22.92
C MET A 1 -5.23 9.11 21.86
N LYS A 2 -4.95 7.80 22.11
CA LYS A 2 -4.65 6.81 21.04
C LYS A 2 -5.65 6.84 19.84
N LYS A 3 -6.90 7.22 20.11
CA LYS A 3 -7.98 7.38 19.13
C LYS A 3 -7.73 8.49 18.12
N THR A 4 -7.20 9.65 18.51
CA THR A 4 -7.10 10.82 17.62
C THR A 4 -6.04 10.61 16.53
N VAL A 5 -4.92 9.96 16.87
CA VAL A 5 -3.84 9.65 15.92
C VAL A 5 -4.20 8.50 14.97
N GLY A 6 -4.80 7.42 15.48
CA GLY A 6 -5.28 6.30 14.64
C GLY A 6 -6.45 6.67 13.72
N VAL A 7 -7.30 7.61 14.13
CA VAL A 7 -8.42 8.12 13.33
C VAL A 7 -7.94 9.03 12.19
N LEU A 8 -6.86 9.81 12.38
CA LEU A 8 -6.27 10.65 11.32
C LEU A 8 -5.71 9.83 10.15
N SER A 9 -5.21 8.61 10.41
CA SER A 9 -4.74 7.68 9.36
C SER A 9 -5.90 7.08 8.57
N GLY A 10 -7.00 6.72 9.25
CA GLY A 10 -8.24 6.26 8.62
C GLY A 10 -8.97 7.36 7.82
N LEU A 11 -8.81 8.63 8.23
CA LEU A 11 -9.37 9.80 7.56
C LEU A 11 -8.88 9.94 6.12
N VAL A 12 -7.58 9.72 5.85
CA VAL A 12 -7.01 9.85 4.49
C VAL A 12 -7.65 8.85 3.53
N VAL A 13 -7.90 7.61 3.98
CA VAL A 13 -8.52 6.55 3.18
C VAL A 13 -10.01 6.82 2.95
N ALA A 14 -10.75 7.22 3.99
CA ALA A 14 -12.18 7.52 3.89
C ALA A 14 -12.46 8.78 3.04
N VAL A 15 -11.59 9.79 3.14
CA VAL A 15 -11.71 11.06 2.43
C VAL A 15 -11.29 10.93 0.96
N ALA A 16 -10.28 10.12 0.64
CA ALA A 16 -9.94 9.79 -0.75
C ALA A 16 -11.09 9.10 -1.50
N ALA A 17 -11.83 8.22 -0.81
CA ALA A 17 -13.01 7.56 -1.38
C ALA A 17 -14.26 8.47 -1.46
N ALA A 18 -14.35 9.53 -0.64
CA ALA A 18 -15.39 10.55 -0.76
C ALA A 18 -15.13 11.49 -1.96
N CYS A 19 -13.85 11.73 -2.33
CA CYS A 19 -13.50 12.61 -3.45
C CYS A 19 -13.87 12.04 -4.82
N THR A 20 -13.95 10.71 -4.98
CA THR A 20 -14.32 10.06 -6.26
C THR A 20 -15.84 9.99 -6.50
N ALA A 21 -16.66 10.28 -5.47
CA ALA A 21 -18.11 10.21 -5.53
C ALA A 21 -18.80 11.47 -6.10
N GLY A 22 -18.04 12.56 -6.28
CA GLY A 22 -18.60 13.85 -6.63
C GLY A 22 -18.66 14.06 -8.15
N ALA A 23 -19.80 13.78 -8.77
CA ALA A 23 -20.71 14.85 -9.21
C ALA A 23 -21.65 14.44 -10.36
N TRP A 24 -22.96 14.60 -10.13
CA TRP A 24 -24.01 14.54 -11.15
C TRP A 24 -25.04 15.61 -10.77
N TYR A 25 -25.35 16.62 -11.60
CA TYR A 25 -26.44 17.54 -11.25
C TYR A 25 -27.07 18.49 -12.30
N THR A 26 -28.41 18.73 -12.21
CA THR A 26 -29.11 19.99 -12.58
C THR A 26 -30.32 20.35 -11.67
N GLY A 27 -30.51 21.66 -11.43
CA GLY A 27 -31.39 22.40 -10.49
C GLY A 27 -32.78 21.88 -10.03
N LYS A 28 -33.39 20.89 -10.69
CA LYS A 28 -34.71 20.34 -10.32
C LYS A 28 -34.72 18.85 -9.99
N GLN A 29 -33.59 18.16 -10.21
CA GLN A 29 -33.46 16.72 -10.00
C GLN A 29 -32.53 16.39 -8.82
N LEU A 30 -32.21 17.35 -7.94
CA LEU A 30 -31.13 17.19 -6.92
C LEU A 30 -31.38 16.04 -5.99
N PRO A 31 -32.61 15.90 -5.45
CA PRO A 31 -32.84 14.86 -4.47
C PRO A 31 -32.60 13.47 -5.08
N GLU A 32 -33.22 13.19 -6.24
CA GLU A 32 -33.11 11.88 -6.90
C GLU A 32 -31.67 11.58 -7.39
N VAL A 33 -30.98 12.60 -7.91
CA VAL A 33 -29.62 12.44 -8.40
C VAL A 33 -28.59 12.30 -7.27
N LEU A 34 -28.73 13.04 -6.17
CA LEU A 34 -27.89 12.88 -4.98
C LEU A 34 -28.10 11.52 -4.33
N GLU A 35 -29.34 11.03 -4.27
CA GLU A 35 -29.64 9.68 -3.76
C GLU A 35 -28.96 8.60 -4.63
N GLN A 36 -29.04 8.70 -5.95
CA GLN A 36 -28.37 7.77 -6.87
C GLN A 36 -26.84 7.86 -6.77
N ALA A 37 -26.28 9.07 -6.72
CA ALA A 37 -24.85 9.29 -6.58
C ALA A 37 -24.33 8.72 -5.25
N MET A 38 -25.06 8.93 -4.15
CA MET A 38 -24.72 8.34 -2.87
C MET A 38 -24.83 6.81 -2.87
N ALA A 39 -25.82 6.24 -3.56
CA ALA A 39 -25.94 4.79 -3.70
C ALA A 39 -24.69 4.23 -4.42
N GLN A 40 -24.26 4.86 -5.50
CA GLN A 40 -23.05 4.48 -6.23
C GLN A 40 -21.77 4.69 -5.38
N ALA A 41 -21.66 5.82 -4.68
CA ALA A 41 -20.57 6.09 -3.75
C ALA A 41 -20.47 5.04 -2.66
N ASN A 42 -21.59 4.65 -2.07
CA ASN A 42 -21.65 3.60 -1.05
C ASN A 42 -21.31 2.21 -1.62
N VAL A 43 -21.61 1.91 -2.88
CA VAL A 43 -21.14 0.69 -3.54
C VAL A 43 -19.61 0.69 -3.64
N GLN A 44 -19.01 1.79 -4.09
CA GLN A 44 -17.56 1.93 -4.18
C GLN A 44 -16.88 1.90 -2.80
N LEU A 45 -17.43 2.60 -1.81
CA LEU A 45 -16.96 2.61 -0.43
C LEU A 45 -16.95 1.20 0.17
N LYS A 46 -18.04 0.43 -0.05
CA LYS A 46 -18.11 -0.98 0.36
C LYS A 46 -17.00 -1.82 -0.29
N GLN A 47 -16.75 -1.66 -1.58
CA GLN A 47 -15.68 -2.38 -2.28
C GLN A 47 -14.28 -2.02 -1.75
N SER A 48 -14.05 -0.78 -1.32
CA SER A 48 -12.77 -0.33 -0.72
C SER A 48 -12.62 -0.63 0.78
N SER A 49 -13.72 -0.92 1.49
CA SER A 49 -13.77 -1.00 2.97
C SER A 49 -13.06 -2.21 3.59
N GLY A 50 -12.68 -3.21 2.79
CA GLY A 50 -12.01 -4.44 3.25
C GLY A 50 -10.63 -4.24 3.91
N LEU A 51 -10.10 -3.01 3.93
CA LEU A 51 -8.76 -2.73 4.45
C LEU A 51 -8.73 -2.18 5.89
N SER A 52 -9.79 -1.55 6.42
CA SER A 52 -9.70 -0.91 7.75
C SER A 52 -11.02 -0.58 8.47
N GLY A 53 -12.21 -0.85 7.91
CA GLY A 53 -13.50 -0.58 8.55
C GLY A 53 -14.61 -0.23 7.55
N LYS A 54 -15.88 -0.35 7.96
CA LYS A 54 -17.04 -0.09 7.12
C LYS A 54 -17.40 1.40 7.11
N VAL A 55 -17.36 2.01 5.93
CA VAL A 55 -17.66 3.43 5.70
C VAL A 55 -18.99 3.56 4.95
N THR A 56 -19.87 4.44 5.41
CA THR A 56 -21.13 4.78 4.72
C THR A 56 -21.32 6.30 4.65
N LEU A 57 -21.79 6.78 3.51
CA LEU A 57 -22.15 8.18 3.26
C LEU A 57 -23.68 8.34 3.26
N GLU A 58 -24.18 9.34 4.00
CA GLU A 58 -25.60 9.68 4.13
C GLU A 58 -25.83 11.18 3.85
N LEU A 59 -26.94 11.54 3.22
CA LEU A 59 -27.45 12.91 3.12
C LEU A 59 -28.40 13.14 4.30
N THR A 60 -28.07 14.09 5.16
CA THR A 60 -28.84 14.38 6.37
C THR A 60 -29.87 15.47 6.15
N SER A 61 -29.54 16.47 5.34
CA SER A 61 -30.48 17.51 4.92
C SER A 61 -30.07 18.11 3.58
N LEU A 62 -31.06 18.64 2.85
CA LEU A 62 -30.85 19.34 1.60
C LEU A 62 -31.80 20.54 1.52
N GLU A 63 -31.24 21.74 1.50
CA GLU A 63 -31.96 22.97 1.22
C GLU A 63 -31.72 23.38 -0.22
N SER A 64 -32.77 23.34 -1.06
CA SER A 64 -32.66 23.61 -2.50
C SER A 64 -33.22 24.98 -2.87
N HIS A 65 -32.41 25.79 -3.55
CA HIS A 65 -32.79 27.05 -4.17
C HIS A 65 -32.55 26.99 -5.70
N LEU A 66 -32.94 28.04 -6.42
CA LEU A 66 -32.88 28.07 -7.88
C LEU A 66 -31.44 27.96 -8.43
N PHE A 67 -30.49 28.69 -7.83
CA PHE A 67 -29.09 28.75 -8.27
C PHE A 67 -28.10 28.18 -7.26
N SER A 68 -28.58 27.75 -6.10
CA SER A 68 -27.74 27.22 -5.04
C SER A 68 -28.48 26.15 -4.25
N SER A 69 -27.75 25.31 -3.55
CA SER A 69 -28.27 24.38 -2.56
C SER A 69 -27.25 24.19 -1.46
N THR A 70 -27.74 23.91 -0.27
CA THR A 70 -26.90 23.55 0.88
C THR A 70 -27.24 22.13 1.24
N ALA A 71 -26.27 21.23 1.09
CA ALA A 71 -26.39 19.83 1.48
C ALA A 71 -25.58 19.59 2.75
N HIS A 72 -26.13 18.82 3.68
CA HIS A 72 -25.39 18.28 4.80
C HIS A 72 -25.23 16.78 4.61
N TYR A 73 -23.99 16.32 4.69
CA TYR A 73 -23.65 14.91 4.60
C TYR A 73 -23.14 14.39 5.93
N ARG A 74 -23.25 13.08 6.11
CA ARG A 74 -22.69 12.36 7.23
C ARG A 74 -21.91 11.16 6.74
N VAL A 75 -20.63 11.12 7.08
CA VAL A 75 -19.78 9.95 6.88
C VAL A 75 -19.74 9.18 8.19
N LYS A 76 -20.25 7.95 8.18
CA LYS A 76 -20.15 7.04 9.32
C LYS A 76 -19.05 6.04 9.05
N VAL A 77 -18.13 5.92 10.00
CA VAL A 77 -17.11 4.88 9.99
C VAL A 77 -17.38 3.95 11.16
N THR A 78 -17.47 2.66 10.88
CA THR A 78 -17.78 1.60 11.85
C THR A 78 -16.74 0.49 11.72
N GLU A 79 -16.55 -0.30 12.78
CA GLU A 79 -15.71 -1.52 12.73
C GLU A 79 -14.23 -1.25 12.34
N LEU A 80 -13.68 -0.10 12.76
CA LEU A 80 -12.27 0.21 12.55
C LEU A 80 -11.34 -0.79 13.24
N LYS A 81 -10.40 -1.36 12.48
CA LYS A 81 -9.42 -2.33 12.99
C LYS A 81 -8.12 -1.65 13.41
N GLY A 82 -7.54 -2.09 14.54
CA GLY A 82 -6.19 -1.69 14.96
C GLY A 82 -6.09 -0.53 15.97
N ALA A 83 -7.21 0.01 16.46
CA ALA A 83 -7.22 0.87 17.64
C ALA A 83 -7.91 0.15 18.80
N ASP A 84 -7.32 0.18 19.99
CA ASP A 84 -8.04 -0.20 21.21
C ASP A 84 -9.30 0.68 21.31
N ALA A 85 -10.44 0.03 21.09
CA ALA A 85 -11.78 0.53 20.78
C ALA A 85 -12.14 0.43 19.29
N SER A 86 -13.03 -0.51 19.02
CA SER A 86 -14.14 -0.48 18.07
C SER A 86 -14.92 0.86 18.13
N GLY A 87 -14.25 1.95 17.76
CA GLY A 87 -14.79 3.30 17.77
C GLY A 87 -15.49 3.56 16.46
N SER A 88 -16.79 3.31 16.40
CA SER A 88 -17.61 3.94 15.38
C SER A 88 -17.60 5.45 15.60
N PHE A 89 -17.41 6.24 14.55
CA PHE A 89 -17.53 7.70 14.61
C PHE A 89 -18.27 8.24 13.39
N GLU A 90 -18.84 9.43 13.54
CA GLU A 90 -19.55 10.13 12.48
C GLU A 90 -18.86 11.47 12.21
N LEU A 91 -18.79 11.86 10.95
CA LEU A 91 -18.26 13.16 10.52
C LEU A 91 -19.34 13.87 9.71
N GLY A 92 -19.72 15.08 10.15
CA GLY A 92 -20.60 15.97 9.41
C GLY A 92 -19.85 16.79 8.38
N PHE A 93 -20.43 16.97 7.20
CA PHE A 93 -19.91 17.87 6.17
C PHE A 93 -21.04 18.77 5.67
N VAL A 94 -20.74 20.05 5.49
CA VAL A 94 -21.63 21.00 4.81
C VAL A 94 -21.07 21.27 3.42
N ASP A 95 -21.94 21.26 2.42
CA ASP A 95 -21.60 21.50 1.02
C ASP A 95 -22.51 22.56 0.42
N HIS A 96 -21.88 23.65 -0.04
CA HIS A 96 -22.54 24.73 -0.76
C HIS A 96 -22.41 24.49 -2.25
N ILE A 97 -23.51 24.02 -2.84
CA ILE A 97 -23.62 23.67 -4.25
C ILE A 97 -24.19 24.86 -5.00
N GLU A 98 -23.48 25.34 -6.02
CA GLU A 98 -23.93 26.39 -6.94
C GLU A 98 -24.27 25.76 -8.29
N HIS A 99 -25.42 26.13 -8.85
CA HIS A 99 -26.00 25.53 -10.06
C HIS A 99 -25.83 26.40 -11.30
N GLY A 100 -25.91 25.76 -12.47
CA GLY A 100 -26.03 26.45 -13.75
C GLY A 100 -24.68 26.79 -14.35
N PRO A 101 -24.67 27.29 -15.60
CA PRO A 101 -23.46 27.29 -16.43
C PRO A 101 -22.31 28.07 -15.79
N LEU A 102 -22.57 29.11 -15.01
CA LEU A 102 -21.54 29.98 -14.45
C LEU A 102 -21.72 30.19 -12.93
N PRO A 103 -21.29 29.22 -12.11
CA PRO A 103 -21.30 29.35 -10.65
C PRO A 103 -20.52 30.58 -10.18
N TRP A 104 -21.05 31.29 -9.19
CA TRP A 104 -20.46 32.53 -8.70
C TRP A 104 -19.06 32.35 -8.11
N SER A 105 -18.84 31.25 -7.38
CA SER A 105 -17.53 30.83 -6.87
C SER A 105 -16.48 30.72 -7.98
N ARG A 106 -16.86 30.14 -9.12
CA ARG A 106 -15.99 29.97 -10.30
C ARG A 106 -15.75 31.29 -11.03
N LEU A 107 -16.77 32.13 -11.18
CA LEU A 107 -16.62 33.47 -11.77
C LEU A 107 -15.62 34.33 -10.98
N LYS A 108 -15.69 34.32 -9.64
CA LYS A 108 -14.72 35.01 -8.77
C LYS A 108 -13.29 34.51 -8.96
N ALA A 109 -13.14 33.22 -9.27
CA ALA A 109 -11.84 32.58 -9.55
C ALA A 109 -11.42 32.68 -11.03
N LEU A 110 -12.13 33.46 -11.86
CA LEU A 110 -11.91 33.59 -13.31
C LEU A 110 -11.97 32.25 -14.08
N LYS A 111 -12.65 31.24 -13.51
CA LYS A 111 -12.94 29.96 -14.17
C LYS A 111 -14.20 30.10 -15.04
N LEU A 112 -14.02 30.60 -16.27
CA LEU A 112 -15.14 30.95 -17.18
C LEU A 112 -15.76 29.77 -17.94
N MET A 113 -15.14 28.58 -17.90
CA MET A 113 -15.68 27.39 -18.57
C MET A 113 -17.00 26.97 -17.92
N PRO A 114 -18.09 26.82 -18.72
CA PRO A 114 -19.38 26.47 -18.17
C PRO A 114 -19.41 25.09 -17.51
N VAL A 115 -20.04 25.00 -16.34
CA VAL A 115 -20.22 23.76 -15.59
C VAL A 115 -21.68 23.57 -15.19
N MET A 116 -22.08 22.35 -14.90
CA MET A 116 -23.42 22.05 -14.39
C MET A 116 -23.57 22.48 -12.93
N ALA A 117 -22.55 22.20 -12.13
CA ALA A 117 -22.50 22.53 -10.72
C ALA A 117 -21.07 22.78 -10.23
N ALA A 118 -20.95 23.57 -9.17
CA ALA A 118 -19.75 23.71 -8.36
C ALA A 118 -20.11 23.49 -6.89
N SER A 119 -19.35 22.66 -6.19
CA SER A 119 -19.51 22.32 -4.78
C SER A 119 -18.37 22.93 -3.98
N ASN A 120 -18.67 23.39 -2.77
CA ASN A 120 -17.71 23.88 -1.79
C ASN A 120 -18.04 23.20 -0.47
N TYR A 121 -17.28 22.16 -0.13
CA TYR A 121 -17.53 21.33 1.03
C TYR A 121 -16.52 21.58 2.14
N ALA A 122 -16.96 21.46 3.37
CA ALA A 122 -16.13 21.58 4.56
C ALA A 122 -16.63 20.65 5.67
N LEU A 123 -15.69 20.13 6.46
CA LEU A 123 -16.03 19.44 7.70
C LEU A 123 -16.80 20.39 8.61
N GLU A 124 -17.86 19.91 9.24
CA GLU A 124 -18.63 20.66 10.23
C GLU A 124 -17.99 20.54 11.61
N LYS A 125 -18.08 21.62 12.40
CA LYS A 125 -17.65 21.62 13.79
C LYS A 125 -18.75 21.06 14.68
N ASP A 126 -18.43 20.00 15.41
CA ASP A 126 -19.27 19.40 16.43
C ASP A 126 -18.44 19.00 17.66
N ALA A 127 -19.07 18.32 18.62
CA ALA A 127 -18.37 17.89 19.83
C ALA A 127 -17.21 16.92 19.57
N PHE A 128 -17.26 16.13 18.49
CA PHE A 128 -16.23 15.15 18.14
C PHE A 128 -15.04 15.80 17.42
N THR A 129 -15.32 16.77 16.55
CA THR A 129 -14.33 17.45 15.69
C THR A 129 -13.77 18.74 16.31
N ALA A 130 -14.29 19.18 17.47
CA ALA A 130 -13.88 20.43 18.12
C ALA A 130 -12.35 20.54 18.33
N GLU A 131 -11.69 19.45 18.75
CA GLU A 131 -10.24 19.43 18.92
C GLU A 131 -9.48 19.60 17.60
N TRP A 132 -10.05 19.16 16.48
CA TRP A 132 -9.43 19.27 15.16
C TRP A 132 -9.52 20.70 14.62
N PHE A 133 -10.65 21.36 14.88
CA PHE A 133 -10.80 22.80 14.64
C PHE A 133 -9.81 23.59 15.49
N ALA A 134 -9.67 23.27 16.78
CA ALA A 134 -8.67 23.92 17.62
C ALA A 134 -7.24 23.71 17.09
N ALA A 135 -6.92 22.48 16.64
CA ALA A 135 -5.60 22.15 16.08
C ALA A 135 -5.27 22.87 14.78
N SER A 136 -6.29 23.24 13.99
CA SER A 136 -6.14 23.96 12.71
C SER A 136 -6.26 25.48 12.85
N GLY A 137 -6.41 26.02 14.07
CA GLY A 137 -6.58 27.46 14.28
C GLY A 137 -8.00 27.96 14.01
N GLU A 138 -8.99 27.13 14.35
CA GLU A 138 -10.43 27.39 14.23
C GLU A 138 -10.97 27.50 12.79
N VAL A 139 -10.25 26.94 11.81
CA VAL A 139 -10.75 26.74 10.44
C VAL A 139 -11.17 25.28 10.22
N PRO A 140 -11.97 24.96 9.19
CA PRO A 140 -12.27 23.57 8.87
C PRO A 140 -10.98 22.76 8.61
N PRO A 141 -10.75 21.63 9.32
CA PRO A 141 -9.54 20.82 9.16
C PRO A 141 -9.56 19.94 7.90
N VAL A 142 -10.71 19.84 7.23
CA VAL A 142 -10.87 19.24 5.90
C VAL A 142 -11.87 20.09 5.13
N PHE A 143 -11.49 20.55 3.95
CA PHE A 143 -12.38 21.29 3.05
C PHE A 143 -11.92 21.15 1.61
N GLY A 144 -12.77 21.54 0.66
CA GLY A 144 -12.45 21.40 -0.74
C GLY A 144 -13.47 22.02 -1.67
N GLN A 145 -13.17 21.91 -2.95
CA GLN A 145 -14.06 22.33 -4.02
C GLN A 145 -14.20 21.19 -5.01
N ASN A 146 -15.37 21.09 -5.63
CA ASN A 146 -15.57 20.18 -6.74
C ASN A 146 -16.38 20.87 -7.84
N SER A 147 -16.24 20.43 -9.08
CA SER A 147 -17.03 20.95 -10.19
C SER A 147 -17.33 19.86 -11.20
N LEU A 148 -18.45 20.02 -11.89
CA LEU A 148 -18.98 19.06 -12.85
C LEU A 148 -19.22 19.71 -14.20
N GLY A 149 -18.49 19.28 -15.21
CA GLY A 149 -18.73 19.70 -16.59
C GLY A 149 -20.01 19.10 -17.19
N TYR A 150 -20.57 19.75 -18.21
CA TYR A 150 -21.70 19.21 -18.99
C TYR A 150 -21.35 17.91 -19.73
N ASP A 151 -20.06 17.67 -19.98
CA ASP A 151 -19.52 16.43 -20.52
C ASP A 151 -19.39 15.30 -19.48
N GLY A 152 -19.81 15.54 -18.23
CA GLY A 152 -19.69 14.59 -17.12
C GLY A 152 -18.29 14.54 -16.51
N SER A 153 -17.37 15.42 -16.93
CA SER A 153 -16.04 15.54 -16.31
C SER A 153 -16.12 16.16 -14.92
N THR A 154 -15.22 15.77 -14.03
CA THR A 154 -15.12 16.27 -12.66
C THR A 154 -13.75 16.86 -12.41
N GLU A 155 -13.69 17.94 -11.63
CA GLU A 155 -12.44 18.55 -11.16
C GLU A 155 -12.64 18.97 -9.72
N GLY A 156 -11.81 18.42 -8.83
CA GLY A 156 -11.90 18.63 -7.40
C GLY A 156 -10.58 18.87 -6.71
N THR A 157 -10.65 19.55 -5.58
CA THR A 157 -9.56 19.81 -4.67
C THR A 157 -9.97 19.44 -3.26
N LEU A 158 -9.05 18.85 -2.51
CA LEU A 158 -9.17 18.63 -1.09
C LEU A 158 -7.96 19.23 -0.40
N THR A 159 -8.23 20.01 0.65
CA THR A 159 -7.23 20.68 1.45
C THR A 159 -7.39 20.30 2.91
N MET A 160 -6.28 19.93 3.53
CA MET A 160 -6.12 19.89 4.97
C MET A 160 -5.13 20.99 5.33
N PRO A 161 -5.51 21.99 6.15
CA PRO A 161 -4.61 23.05 6.54
C PRO A 161 -3.53 22.52 7.51
N PRO A 162 -2.49 23.32 7.79
CA PRO A 162 -1.55 22.99 8.85
C PRO A 162 -2.27 22.77 10.18
N MET A 163 -1.87 21.73 10.90
CA MET A 163 -2.43 21.39 12.20
C MET A 163 -1.32 21.17 13.22
N GLN A 164 -1.55 21.63 14.44
CA GLN A 164 -0.65 21.38 15.57
C GLN A 164 -1.45 20.99 16.81
N VAL A 165 -1.04 19.90 17.44
CA VAL A 165 -1.55 19.46 18.73
C VAL A 165 -0.39 19.38 19.71
N THR A 166 -0.54 20.03 20.86
CA THR A 166 0.41 19.92 21.98
C THR A 166 -0.35 19.34 23.18
N GLU A 167 0.10 18.18 23.67
CA GLU A 167 -0.56 17.47 24.75
C GLU A 167 -0.05 17.91 26.13
N VAL A 168 -0.86 17.64 27.16
CA VAL A 168 -0.44 17.75 28.56
C VAL A 168 0.65 16.70 28.82
N GLY A 169 1.89 17.14 29.04
CA GLY A 169 3.08 16.27 29.05
C GLY A 169 4.12 16.62 27.97
N GLY A 170 3.80 17.57 27.08
CA GLY A 170 4.77 18.15 26.13
C GLY A 170 4.90 17.40 24.80
N ALA A 171 4.14 16.33 24.60
CA ALA A 171 4.07 15.68 23.29
C ALA A 171 3.48 16.65 22.26
N THR A 172 4.12 16.73 21.10
CA THR A 172 3.75 17.67 20.03
C THR A 172 3.64 16.92 18.71
N THR A 173 2.48 17.03 18.07
CA THR A 173 2.26 16.60 16.68
C THR A 173 2.10 17.83 15.81
N LYS A 174 2.83 17.90 14.69
CA LYS A 174 2.71 18.96 13.70
C LYS A 174 2.52 18.36 12.32
N PHE A 175 1.64 18.97 11.56
CA PHE A 175 1.35 18.63 10.18
C PHE A 175 1.32 19.93 9.38
N SER A 176 2.06 20.00 8.28
CA SER A 176 2.16 21.22 7.45
C SER A 176 1.01 21.35 6.43
N GLY A 177 0.01 20.48 6.49
CA GLY A 177 -1.10 20.46 5.56
C GLY A 177 -0.90 19.46 4.41
N LEU A 178 -1.98 19.27 3.66
CA LEU A 178 -2.08 18.43 2.46
C LEU A 178 -2.97 19.15 1.46
N VAL A 179 -2.55 19.14 0.20
CA VAL A 179 -3.42 19.49 -0.92
C VAL A 179 -3.47 18.30 -1.86
N LEU A 180 -4.67 17.84 -2.17
CA LEU A 180 -4.96 16.83 -3.18
C LEU A 180 -5.80 17.49 -4.27
N GLN A 181 -5.46 17.23 -5.51
CA GLN A 181 -6.23 17.61 -6.69
C GLN A 181 -6.59 16.33 -7.41
N ALA A 182 -7.83 16.22 -7.88
CA ALA A 182 -8.31 15.10 -8.66
C ALA A 182 -9.16 15.59 -9.82
N SER A 183 -9.10 14.89 -10.93
CA SER A 183 -9.99 15.09 -12.07
C SER A 183 -10.43 13.75 -12.62
N GLY A 184 -11.64 13.70 -13.13
CA GLY A 184 -12.20 12.50 -13.74
C GLY A 184 -12.96 12.82 -15.02
N THR A 185 -13.08 11.84 -15.90
CA THR A 185 -14.05 11.91 -17.01
C THR A 185 -15.42 11.41 -16.53
N ARG A 186 -16.42 11.46 -17.42
CA ARG A 186 -17.72 10.82 -17.18
C ARG A 186 -17.51 9.37 -16.70
N ASP A 187 -18.32 8.98 -15.71
CA ASP A 187 -18.33 7.66 -15.08
C ASP A 187 -17.01 7.22 -14.42
N GLY A 188 -16.04 8.14 -14.31
CA GLY A 188 -14.69 7.85 -13.81
C GLY A 188 -13.88 6.98 -14.77
N GLU A 189 -14.19 6.98 -16.08
CA GLU A 189 -13.45 6.17 -17.06
C GLU A 189 -11.94 6.48 -17.07
N GLN A 190 -11.57 7.73 -16.85
CA GLN A 190 -10.20 8.15 -16.52
C GLN A 190 -10.21 8.96 -15.24
N ILE A 191 -9.21 8.76 -14.39
CA ILE A 191 -8.97 9.51 -13.16
C ILE A 191 -7.51 9.97 -13.15
N LYS A 192 -7.30 11.26 -12.89
CA LYS A 192 -5.97 11.80 -12.60
C LYS A 192 -5.98 12.44 -11.23
N PHE A 193 -4.92 12.23 -10.47
CA PHE A 193 -4.76 12.89 -9.18
C PHE A 193 -3.33 13.32 -8.94
N SER A 194 -3.16 14.36 -8.15
CA SER A 194 -1.87 14.79 -7.63
C SER A 194 -2.05 15.34 -6.22
N GLY A 195 -1.16 15.00 -5.31
CA GLY A 195 -1.18 15.51 -3.95
C GLY A 195 0.21 15.76 -3.40
N ALA A 196 0.30 16.67 -2.44
CA ALA A 196 1.54 16.98 -1.74
C ALA A 196 1.29 17.31 -0.28
N ALA A 197 2.14 16.79 0.61
CA ALA A 197 2.18 17.15 2.02
C ALA A 197 3.62 17.51 2.42
N PRO A 198 3.90 18.78 2.81
CA PRO A 198 5.27 19.24 3.03
C PRO A 198 5.97 18.58 4.22
N SER A 199 5.29 18.41 5.35
CA SER A 199 5.88 17.71 6.49
C SER A 199 4.86 17.18 7.49
N PHE A 200 5.28 16.14 8.19
CA PHE A 200 4.66 15.64 9.40
C PHE A 200 5.75 15.40 10.45
N SER A 201 5.52 15.83 11.68
CA SER A 201 6.42 15.55 12.80
C SER A 201 5.65 15.13 14.04
N LEU A 202 6.12 14.08 14.69
CA LEU A 202 5.65 13.62 15.99
C LEU A 202 6.82 13.67 16.96
N ASN A 203 6.63 14.35 18.09
CA ASN A 203 7.52 14.29 19.24
C ASN A 203 6.69 13.83 20.43
N HIS A 204 6.89 12.60 20.88
CA HIS A 204 6.14 12.02 21.98
C HIS A 204 7.11 11.54 23.07
N VAL A 205 6.64 11.53 24.31
CA VAL A 205 7.36 10.96 25.44
C VAL A 205 6.46 9.89 26.01
N ASP A 206 6.88 8.64 25.87
CA ASP A 206 6.20 7.49 26.42
C ASP A 206 6.90 7.04 27.71
N GLU A 207 6.13 6.71 28.74
CA GLU A 207 6.68 6.33 30.05
C GLU A 207 7.47 5.00 30.02
N GLN A 208 7.22 4.12 29.04
CA GLN A 208 7.86 2.80 28.95
C GLN A 208 8.97 2.73 27.90
N SER A 209 8.81 3.44 26.79
CA SER A 209 9.70 3.40 25.60
C SER A 209 10.54 4.67 25.42
N GLY A 210 10.38 5.66 26.31
CA GLY A 210 11.14 6.89 26.32
C GLY A 210 10.70 7.86 25.23
N ARG A 211 11.63 8.69 24.73
CA ARG A 211 11.32 9.75 23.76
C ARG A 211 11.21 9.16 22.36
N LEU A 212 10.08 9.39 21.69
CA LEU A 212 9.87 9.04 20.28
C LEU A 212 9.86 10.32 19.44
N LYS A 213 10.68 10.36 18.39
CA LYS A 213 10.62 11.39 17.36
C LYS A 213 10.45 10.76 15.99
N ILE A 214 9.50 11.26 15.22
CA ILE A 214 9.29 10.87 13.83
C ILE A 214 9.15 12.15 13.01
N GLU A 215 9.81 12.20 11.86
CA GLU A 215 9.70 13.29 10.89
C GLU A 215 9.57 12.70 9.48
N LEU A 216 8.59 13.18 8.74
CA LEU A 216 8.37 12.89 7.32
C LEU A 216 8.45 14.21 6.56
N LYS A 217 9.17 14.24 5.42
CA LYS A 217 9.29 15.45 4.59
C LYS A 217 8.91 15.18 3.14
N ASN A 218 8.16 16.12 2.59
CA ASN A 218 7.80 16.22 1.17
C ASN A 218 7.22 14.91 0.63
N LEU A 219 6.03 14.56 1.10
CA LEU A 219 5.23 13.53 0.43
C LEU A 219 4.68 14.13 -0.86
N SER A 220 4.81 13.39 -1.96
CA SER A 220 4.11 13.66 -3.20
C SER A 220 3.45 12.39 -3.72
N LEU A 221 2.30 12.56 -4.35
CA LEU A 221 1.49 11.48 -4.93
C LEU A 221 1.01 11.96 -6.29
N VAL A 222 1.14 11.15 -7.34
CA VAL A 222 0.61 11.43 -8.68
C VAL A 222 0.03 10.15 -9.25
N GLY A 223 -1.09 10.24 -9.97
CA GLY A 223 -1.64 9.11 -10.71
C GLY A 223 -2.42 9.53 -11.95
N ASP A 224 -2.41 8.64 -12.94
CA ASP A 224 -3.20 8.69 -14.17
C ASP A 224 -3.69 7.27 -14.47
N LEU A 225 -4.97 7.05 -14.24
CA LEU A 225 -5.61 5.75 -14.22
C LEU A 225 -6.79 5.72 -15.18
N ASN A 226 -7.00 4.57 -15.83
CA ASN A 226 -8.15 4.30 -16.68
C ASN A 226 -8.89 3.07 -16.14
N LYS A 227 -10.21 3.13 -16.19
CA LYS A 227 -11.08 2.04 -15.77
C LYS A 227 -11.16 1.00 -16.88
N THR A 228 -11.11 -0.26 -16.49
CA THR A 228 -11.32 -1.40 -17.39
C THR A 228 -12.81 -1.76 -17.45
N PRO A 229 -13.28 -2.49 -18.47
CA PRO A 229 -14.65 -3.02 -18.52
C PRO A 229 -15.03 -3.89 -17.31
N TYR A 230 -14.02 -4.42 -16.60
CA TYR A 230 -14.16 -5.23 -15.39
C TYR A 230 -14.10 -4.41 -14.09
N GLY A 231 -14.05 -3.08 -14.18
CA GLY A 231 -14.08 -2.17 -13.03
C GLY A 231 -12.74 -1.98 -12.31
N PHE A 232 -11.67 -2.63 -12.75
CA PHE A 232 -10.31 -2.36 -12.25
C PHE A 232 -9.75 -1.09 -12.86
N TYR A 233 -8.96 -0.33 -12.10
CA TYR A 233 -8.19 0.80 -12.62
C TYR A 233 -6.77 0.35 -12.99
N VAL A 234 -6.33 0.71 -14.18
CA VAL A 234 -4.96 0.46 -14.70
C VAL A 234 -4.33 1.77 -15.17
N GLY A 235 -3.02 1.89 -15.03
CA GLY A 235 -2.28 3.09 -15.39
C GLY A 235 -1.07 3.29 -14.50
N ARG A 236 -0.65 4.56 -14.34
CA ARG A 236 0.55 4.92 -13.57
C ARG A 236 0.18 5.56 -12.24
N THR A 237 0.86 5.15 -11.18
CA THR A 237 0.79 5.80 -9.86
C THR A 237 2.19 5.90 -9.26
N ASP A 238 2.59 7.12 -8.91
CA ASP A 238 3.87 7.41 -8.26
C ASP A 238 3.63 8.03 -6.89
N MET A 239 4.34 7.53 -5.88
CA MET A 239 4.42 8.12 -4.55
C MET A 239 5.90 8.33 -4.21
N MET A 240 6.26 9.54 -3.79
CA MET A 240 7.63 9.87 -3.37
C MET A 240 7.61 10.53 -2.01
N LEU A 241 8.62 10.22 -1.20
CA LEU A 241 8.85 10.85 0.09
C LEU A 241 10.35 11.15 0.23
N ASP A 242 10.68 12.43 0.37
CA ASP A 242 12.09 12.85 0.37
C ASP A 242 12.85 12.32 1.58
N GLN A 243 12.19 12.28 2.75
CA GLN A 243 12.85 11.90 4.00
C GLN A 243 11.90 11.27 5.01
N VAL A 244 12.37 10.22 5.67
CA VAL A 244 11.87 9.70 6.95
C VAL A 244 13.00 9.77 7.97
N SER A 245 12.75 10.34 9.14
CA SER A 245 13.66 10.29 10.28
C SER A 245 12.91 9.75 11.49
N ALA A 246 13.50 8.79 12.20
CA ALA A 246 12.93 8.22 13.41
C ALA A 246 14.00 8.02 14.50
N SER A 247 13.68 8.33 15.75
CA SER A 247 14.51 8.03 16.91
C SER A 247 13.66 7.62 18.12
N ILE A 248 14.11 6.63 18.88
CA ILE A 248 13.41 6.08 20.05
C ILE A 248 14.36 5.94 21.24
N GLY A 249 13.81 5.93 22.46
CA GLY A 249 14.56 5.68 23.69
C GLY A 249 15.44 6.84 24.14
N GLU A 250 16.29 6.61 25.14
CA GLU A 250 17.15 7.66 25.70
C GLU A 250 18.33 8.02 24.78
N GLU A 251 18.91 7.02 24.12
CA GLU A 251 20.08 7.22 23.23
C GLU A 251 19.73 8.08 22.00
N GLN A 252 18.46 8.10 21.59
CA GLN A 252 17.98 8.89 20.44
C GLN A 252 18.76 8.64 19.14
N LYS A 253 19.28 7.42 18.95
CA LYS A 253 19.90 6.99 17.68
C LYS A 253 18.90 7.16 16.54
N VAL A 254 19.35 7.83 15.48
CA VAL A 254 18.48 8.26 14.38
C VAL A 254 18.57 7.28 13.22
N LEU A 255 17.44 6.68 12.84
CA LEU A 255 17.28 6.07 11.52
C LEU A 255 16.82 7.15 10.54
N LEU A 256 17.58 7.34 9.47
CA LEU A 256 17.31 8.30 8.42
C LEU A 256 17.21 7.56 7.07
N LEU A 257 16.06 7.66 6.43
CA LEU A 257 15.82 7.18 5.08
C LEU A 257 15.57 8.38 4.17
N LYS A 258 16.17 8.43 2.99
CA LYS A 258 15.90 9.46 1.99
C LYS A 258 15.57 8.87 0.63
N GLN A 259 14.89 9.68 -0.18
CA GLN A 259 14.50 9.33 -1.55
C GLN A 259 13.73 8.01 -1.57
N LEU A 260 12.65 7.96 -0.79
CA LEU A 260 11.74 6.83 -0.80
C LEU A 260 10.82 7.00 -2.01
N GLU A 261 10.76 5.98 -2.86
CA GLU A 261 9.95 6.01 -4.07
C GLU A 261 9.13 4.72 -4.16
N GLN A 262 7.85 4.86 -4.49
CA GLN A 262 7.00 3.77 -4.95
C GLN A 262 6.44 4.18 -6.32
N ARG A 263 6.72 3.39 -7.35
CA ARG A 263 6.16 3.60 -8.69
C ARG A 263 5.42 2.36 -9.13
N SER A 264 4.24 2.55 -9.68
CA SER A 264 3.36 1.49 -10.17
C SER A 264 2.98 1.81 -11.59
N GLU A 265 3.06 0.81 -12.45
CA GLU A 265 2.54 0.86 -13.81
C GLU A 265 1.73 -0.41 -14.06
N SER A 266 0.54 -0.26 -14.62
CA SER A 266 -0.37 -1.37 -14.91
C SER A 266 -1.11 -1.13 -16.21
N ARG A 267 -1.48 -2.22 -16.87
CA ARG A 267 -2.17 -2.21 -18.16
C ARG A 267 -3.14 -3.39 -18.27
N ALA A 268 -4.17 -3.19 -19.07
CA ALA A 268 -5.06 -4.23 -19.55
C ALA A 268 -4.76 -4.48 -21.04
N ASP A 269 -4.67 -5.75 -21.41
CA ASP A 269 -4.61 -6.23 -22.80
C ASP A 269 -5.77 -7.21 -23.00
N GLY A 270 -6.88 -6.71 -23.55
CA GLY A 270 -8.16 -7.42 -23.51
C GLY A 270 -8.56 -7.76 -22.08
N ASP A 271 -8.68 -9.06 -21.80
CA ASP A 271 -9.11 -9.60 -20.49
C ASP A 271 -7.94 -9.83 -19.53
N GLN A 272 -6.71 -9.61 -19.97
CA GLN A 272 -5.51 -9.86 -19.19
C GLN A 272 -4.96 -8.59 -18.56
N PHE A 273 -4.67 -8.65 -17.27
CA PHE A 273 -3.95 -7.63 -16.52
C PHE A 273 -2.45 -7.96 -16.45
N GLY A 274 -1.64 -6.92 -16.55
CA GLY A 274 -0.22 -6.96 -16.19
C GLY A 274 0.25 -5.65 -15.58
N GLY A 275 1.28 -5.70 -14.77
CA GLY A 275 1.83 -4.51 -14.13
C GLY A 275 3.11 -4.74 -13.37
N SER A 276 3.78 -3.65 -13.02
CA SER A 276 5.02 -3.64 -12.26
C SER A 276 4.95 -2.63 -11.12
N ILE A 277 5.55 -2.97 -9.98
CA ILE A 277 5.67 -2.08 -8.82
C ILE A 277 7.14 -2.01 -8.41
N VAL A 278 7.67 -0.79 -8.34
CA VAL A 278 9.05 -0.50 -7.93
C VAL A 278 9.01 0.21 -6.59
N TYR A 279 9.73 -0.31 -5.61
CA TYR A 279 10.05 0.33 -4.33
C TYR A 279 11.53 0.68 -4.29
N LYS A 280 11.89 1.86 -3.81
CA LYS A 280 13.29 2.29 -3.68
C LYS A 280 13.49 3.10 -2.42
N VAL A 281 14.64 2.92 -1.79
CA VAL A 281 15.19 3.80 -0.75
C VAL A 281 16.59 4.20 -1.18
N GLY A 282 16.78 5.48 -1.54
CA GLY A 282 18.03 5.96 -2.14
C GLY A 282 19.18 6.16 -1.15
N ASP A 283 18.90 6.42 0.13
CA ASP A 283 19.90 6.59 1.19
C ASP A 283 19.34 6.07 2.51
N ILE A 284 20.06 5.14 3.13
CA ILE A 284 19.80 4.59 4.46
C ILE A 284 20.99 4.99 5.32
N ASN A 285 20.72 5.70 6.40
CA ASN A 285 21.70 6.12 7.38
C ASN A 285 21.20 5.78 8.79
N PHE A 286 22.10 5.28 9.63
CA PHE A 286 21.80 4.99 11.02
C PHE A 286 22.83 5.65 11.93
N ASP A 287 22.36 6.55 12.78
CA ASP A 287 23.16 7.28 13.75
C ASP A 287 24.37 8.00 13.14
N GLY A 288 24.16 8.63 11.98
CA GLY A 288 25.18 9.32 11.21
C GLY A 288 26.04 8.40 10.34
N GLN A 289 25.95 7.07 10.49
CA GLN A 289 26.69 6.12 9.68
C GLN A 289 25.93 5.75 8.39
N PRO A 290 26.56 5.86 7.21
CA PRO A 290 25.94 5.40 5.98
C PRO A 290 25.78 3.88 6.00
N VAL A 291 24.58 3.42 5.70
CA VAL A 291 24.24 1.99 5.62
C VAL A 291 24.21 1.55 4.15
N GLY A 292 23.49 2.27 3.30
CA GLY A 292 23.37 1.90 1.89
C GLY A 292 22.09 2.40 1.22
N SER A 293 21.62 1.66 0.23
CA SER A 293 20.37 1.89 -0.51
C SER A 293 19.73 0.56 -0.90
N SER A 294 18.43 0.57 -1.19
CA SER A 294 17.72 -0.64 -1.61
C SER A 294 16.72 -0.36 -2.73
N ALA A 295 16.47 -1.38 -3.55
CA ALA A 295 15.41 -1.39 -4.54
C ALA A 295 14.68 -2.74 -4.56
N MET A 296 13.40 -2.74 -4.87
CA MET A 296 12.57 -3.93 -5.01
C MET A 296 11.63 -3.74 -6.21
N VAL A 297 11.65 -4.66 -7.17
CA VAL A 297 10.87 -4.61 -8.41
C VAL A 297 10.01 -5.85 -8.50
N TRP A 298 8.70 -5.66 -8.42
CA TRP A 298 7.69 -6.68 -8.66
C TRP A 298 7.11 -6.56 -10.05
N ASN A 299 6.80 -7.69 -10.68
CA ASN A 299 6.12 -7.79 -11.96
C ASN A 299 5.04 -8.87 -11.89
N MET A 300 3.89 -8.61 -12.52
CA MET A 300 2.78 -9.54 -12.66
C MET A 300 2.29 -9.53 -14.10
N LYS A 301 2.00 -10.71 -14.65
CA LYS A 301 1.53 -10.85 -16.04
C LYS A 301 0.42 -11.89 -16.16
N ASN A 302 -0.38 -11.74 -17.22
CA ASN A 302 -1.41 -12.67 -17.64
C ASN A 302 -2.45 -12.99 -16.54
N ILE A 303 -2.83 -12.00 -15.75
CA ILE A 303 -3.86 -12.18 -14.74
C ILE A 303 -5.23 -12.01 -15.42
N ASP A 304 -6.06 -13.06 -15.45
CA ASP A 304 -7.41 -13.01 -16.01
C ASP A 304 -8.32 -12.12 -15.14
N MET A 305 -8.67 -10.93 -15.65
CA MET A 305 -9.48 -9.97 -14.91
C MET A 305 -10.91 -10.45 -14.62
N PRO A 306 -11.65 -11.09 -15.56
CA PRO A 306 -12.99 -11.62 -15.27
C PRO A 306 -12.99 -12.65 -14.13
N ALA A 307 -12.07 -13.61 -14.16
CA ALA A 307 -11.93 -14.60 -13.10
C ALA A 307 -11.54 -13.94 -11.77
N MET A 308 -10.58 -13.00 -11.80
CA MET A 308 -10.15 -12.29 -10.60
C MET A 308 -11.28 -11.44 -9.99
N GLN A 309 -12.09 -10.76 -10.81
CA GLN A 309 -13.24 -10.00 -10.36
C GLN A 309 -14.22 -10.88 -9.57
N THR A 310 -14.55 -12.05 -10.12
CA THR A 310 -15.50 -12.98 -9.49
C THR A 310 -14.93 -13.60 -8.22
N LEU A 311 -13.64 -13.96 -8.22
CA LEU A 311 -12.97 -14.50 -7.03
C LEU A 311 -12.86 -13.46 -5.90
N LEU A 312 -12.54 -12.21 -6.23
CA LEU A 312 -12.50 -11.12 -5.26
C LEU A 312 -13.88 -10.84 -4.67
N ALA A 313 -14.94 -10.82 -5.48
CA ALA A 313 -16.31 -10.65 -5.00
C ALA A 313 -16.72 -11.78 -4.06
N TRP A 314 -16.37 -13.03 -4.38
CA TRP A 314 -16.60 -14.17 -3.51
C TRP A 314 -15.83 -14.04 -2.18
N TYR A 315 -14.53 -13.70 -2.23
CA TYR A 315 -13.71 -13.49 -1.04
C TYR A 315 -14.28 -12.39 -0.14
N GLN A 316 -14.66 -11.25 -0.71
CA GLN A 316 -15.27 -10.15 0.02
C GLN A 316 -16.59 -10.55 0.70
N SER A 317 -17.41 -11.39 0.04
CA SER A 317 -18.66 -11.88 0.62
C SER A 317 -18.45 -12.81 1.83
N ARG A 318 -17.25 -13.39 1.97
CA ARG A 318 -16.87 -14.33 3.04
C ARG A 318 -15.87 -13.74 4.04
N LEU A 319 -15.61 -12.43 3.94
CA LEU A 319 -14.63 -11.75 4.77
C LEU A 319 -14.91 -11.91 6.29
N PRO A 320 -16.17 -11.77 6.78
CA PRO A 320 -16.46 -11.98 8.21
C PRO A 320 -16.05 -13.37 8.73
N GLU A 321 -16.21 -14.41 7.92
CA GLU A 321 -15.82 -15.77 8.27
C GLU A 321 -14.29 -15.95 8.29
N PHE A 322 -13.58 -15.37 7.31
CA PHE A 322 -12.12 -15.34 7.32
C PHE A 322 -11.58 -14.62 8.56
N GLU A 323 -12.20 -13.52 8.95
CA GLU A 323 -11.81 -12.73 10.12
C GLU A 323 -12.08 -13.47 11.43
N ALA A 324 -13.26 -14.10 11.56
CA ALA A 324 -13.61 -14.90 12.72
C ALA A 324 -12.63 -16.08 12.89
N ALA A 325 -12.22 -16.70 11.79
CA ALA A 325 -11.25 -17.78 11.82
C ALA A 325 -9.83 -17.29 12.14
N ALA A 326 -9.41 -16.15 11.57
CA ALA A 326 -8.13 -15.53 11.89
C ALA A 326 -8.05 -15.13 13.38
N ALA A 327 -9.14 -14.65 13.96
CA ALA A 327 -9.24 -14.38 15.41
C ALA A 327 -9.07 -15.64 16.27
N GLN A 328 -9.37 -16.82 15.70
CA GLN A 328 -9.13 -18.13 16.31
C GLN A 328 -7.74 -18.71 15.96
N GLY A 329 -6.87 -17.93 15.30
CA GLY A 329 -5.54 -18.35 14.89
C GLY A 329 -5.52 -19.27 13.66
N GLN A 330 -6.63 -19.39 12.93
CA GLN A 330 -6.67 -20.16 11.68
C GLN A 330 -6.21 -19.31 10.50
N VAL A 331 -5.04 -19.65 9.94
CA VAL A 331 -4.46 -18.93 8.80
C VAL A 331 -5.12 -19.30 7.47
N LEU A 332 -5.63 -20.53 7.35
CA LEU A 332 -6.36 -21.03 6.18
C LEU A 332 -7.64 -21.74 6.64
N PRO A 333 -8.75 -21.01 6.86
CA PRO A 333 -9.99 -21.62 7.28
C PRO A 333 -10.61 -22.46 6.17
N SER A 334 -11.10 -23.64 6.53
CA SER A 334 -12.03 -24.39 5.69
C SER A 334 -13.42 -23.79 5.85
N LEU A 335 -13.87 -23.05 4.84
CA LEU A 335 -15.21 -22.48 4.83
C LEU A 335 -16.19 -23.51 4.25
N PRO A 336 -17.34 -23.76 4.89
CA PRO A 336 -18.37 -24.58 4.28
C PRO A 336 -18.85 -23.89 3.01
N MET A 337 -18.89 -24.63 1.90
CA MET A 337 -19.37 -24.17 0.61
C MET A 337 -20.43 -25.14 0.12
N THR A 338 -21.48 -24.62 -0.51
CA THR A 338 -22.40 -25.46 -1.28
C THR A 338 -21.68 -26.08 -2.48
N GLU A 339 -22.19 -27.19 -3.01
CA GLU A 339 -21.60 -27.80 -4.21
C GLU A 339 -21.57 -26.84 -5.40
N ALA A 340 -22.60 -26.02 -5.56
CA ALA A 340 -22.68 -24.99 -6.59
C ALA A 340 -21.60 -23.91 -6.42
N GLU A 341 -21.41 -23.39 -5.20
CA GLU A 341 -20.36 -22.42 -4.90
C GLU A 341 -18.97 -23.02 -5.14
N LYS A 342 -18.74 -24.26 -4.69
CA LYS A 342 -17.46 -24.97 -4.89
C LYS A 342 -17.15 -25.13 -6.37
N ALA A 343 -18.15 -25.51 -7.17
CA ALA A 343 -18.01 -25.64 -8.63
C ALA A 343 -17.68 -24.29 -9.30
N GLN A 344 -18.36 -23.21 -8.90
CA GLN A 344 -18.11 -21.88 -9.45
C GLN A 344 -16.72 -21.35 -9.10
N VAL A 345 -16.31 -21.41 -7.84
CA VAL A 345 -14.95 -20.99 -7.42
C VAL A 345 -13.89 -21.82 -8.12
N SER A 346 -14.09 -23.14 -8.22
CA SER A 346 -13.17 -24.03 -8.94
C SER A 346 -13.03 -23.66 -10.41
N ALA A 347 -14.14 -23.33 -11.08
CA ALA A 347 -14.13 -22.90 -12.48
C ALA A 347 -13.36 -21.58 -12.66
N ASN A 348 -13.58 -20.60 -11.79
CA ASN A 348 -12.87 -19.31 -11.84
C ASN A 348 -11.38 -19.47 -11.57
N VAL A 349 -10.98 -20.31 -10.60
CA VAL A 349 -9.56 -20.63 -10.36
C VAL A 349 -8.94 -21.29 -11.59
N GLN A 350 -9.62 -22.23 -12.22
CA GLN A 350 -9.12 -22.85 -13.46
C GLN A 350 -9.02 -21.85 -14.63
N GLN A 351 -9.95 -20.89 -14.73
CA GLN A 351 -9.89 -19.83 -15.74
C GLN A 351 -8.67 -18.93 -15.51
N LEU A 352 -8.46 -18.49 -14.26
CA LEU A 352 -7.29 -17.71 -13.88
C LEU A 352 -5.98 -18.44 -14.24
N LEU A 353 -5.89 -19.74 -13.89
CA LEU A 353 -4.71 -20.57 -14.18
C LEU A 353 -4.55 -20.87 -15.68
N ALA A 354 -5.63 -20.88 -16.46
CA ALA A 354 -5.57 -21.07 -17.90
C ALA A 354 -4.89 -19.90 -18.62
N ALA A 355 -4.96 -18.69 -18.05
CA ALA A 355 -4.24 -17.52 -18.54
C ALA A 355 -2.72 -17.59 -18.31
N LYS A 356 -2.22 -18.58 -17.55
CA LYS A 356 -0.81 -18.77 -17.19
C LYS A 356 -0.23 -17.55 -16.47
N PRO A 357 -0.73 -17.25 -15.26
CA PRO A 357 -0.31 -16.07 -14.52
C PRO A 357 1.15 -16.23 -14.08
N GLN A 358 1.90 -15.14 -14.18
CA GLN A 358 3.28 -15.03 -13.72
C GLN A 358 3.39 -13.96 -12.65
N ILE A 359 4.11 -14.25 -11.57
CA ILE A 359 4.47 -13.29 -10.53
C ILE A 359 5.99 -13.35 -10.35
N ALA A 360 6.65 -12.21 -10.39
CA ALA A 360 8.09 -12.13 -10.25
C ALA A 360 8.52 -10.97 -9.33
N LEU A 361 9.42 -11.26 -8.40
CA LEU A 361 10.37 -10.30 -7.88
C LEU A 361 11.56 -10.27 -8.85
N GLU A 362 11.55 -9.31 -9.77
CA GLU A 362 12.56 -9.20 -10.82
C GLU A 362 13.92 -8.73 -10.30
N ASP A 363 13.90 -7.94 -9.22
CA ASP A 363 15.09 -7.51 -8.51
C ASP A 363 14.74 -7.12 -7.08
N PHE A 364 15.46 -7.64 -6.11
CA PHE A 364 15.59 -7.07 -4.78
C PHE A 364 17.07 -6.82 -4.55
N SER A 365 17.46 -5.55 -4.53
CA SER A 365 18.85 -5.15 -4.38
C SER A 365 19.11 -4.42 -3.09
N PHE A 366 20.31 -4.63 -2.56
CA PHE A 366 20.85 -3.88 -1.44
C PHE A 366 22.30 -3.50 -1.72
N LYS A 367 22.57 -2.20 -1.70
CA LYS A 367 23.84 -1.61 -2.09
C LYS A 367 24.46 -0.85 -0.94
N THR A 368 25.68 -1.21 -0.58
CA THR A 368 26.54 -0.46 0.35
C THR A 368 27.61 0.32 -0.42
N ALA A 369 28.58 0.90 0.27
CA ALA A 369 29.67 1.64 -0.36
C ALA A 369 30.56 0.73 -1.23
N ASN A 370 30.76 -0.53 -0.83
CA ASN A 370 31.74 -1.42 -1.44
C ASN A 370 31.13 -2.60 -2.21
N GLY A 371 29.81 -2.82 -2.15
CA GLY A 371 29.18 -3.95 -2.81
C GLY A 371 27.68 -3.83 -2.99
N GLU A 372 27.12 -4.66 -3.86
CA GLU A 372 25.70 -4.71 -4.17
C GLU A 372 25.26 -6.18 -4.28
N SER A 373 24.17 -6.52 -3.64
CA SER A 373 23.59 -7.87 -3.67
C SER A 373 22.22 -7.85 -4.31
N HIS A 374 21.85 -8.94 -4.96
CA HIS A 374 20.62 -9.08 -5.72
C HIS A 374 19.92 -10.40 -5.39
N PHE A 375 18.60 -10.35 -5.29
CA PHE A 375 17.75 -11.52 -5.22
C PHE A 375 16.63 -11.40 -6.26
N LYS A 376 16.36 -12.50 -6.95
CA LYS A 376 15.28 -12.61 -7.94
C LYS A 376 14.49 -13.88 -7.67
N LEU A 377 13.18 -13.81 -7.90
CA LEU A 377 12.28 -14.94 -7.79
C LEU A 377 11.13 -14.77 -8.79
N SER A 378 10.87 -15.75 -9.64
CA SER A 378 9.69 -15.81 -10.49
C SER A 378 8.96 -17.13 -10.31
N VAL A 379 7.63 -17.07 -10.37
CA VAL A 379 6.74 -18.23 -10.31
C VAL A 379 5.77 -18.13 -11.48
N ASP A 380 5.76 -19.17 -12.30
CA ASP A 380 4.84 -19.31 -13.43
C ASP A 380 3.82 -20.39 -13.11
N LEU A 381 2.54 -20.03 -13.21
CA LEU A 381 1.45 -20.93 -12.90
C LEU A 381 0.75 -21.42 -14.17
N GLY A 382 0.08 -22.55 -14.07
CA GLY A 382 -0.67 -23.17 -15.16
C GLY A 382 -1.90 -23.92 -14.67
N LYS A 383 -2.81 -24.19 -15.60
CA LYS A 383 -4.03 -24.95 -15.34
C LYS A 383 -3.71 -26.44 -15.16
N PRO A 384 -4.02 -27.05 -14.00
CA PRO A 384 -3.92 -28.49 -13.82
C PRO A 384 -5.07 -29.21 -14.53
N SER A 385 -4.96 -30.53 -14.70
CA SER A 385 -6.03 -31.34 -15.28
C SER A 385 -7.29 -31.37 -14.42
N SER A 386 -7.14 -31.30 -13.10
CA SER A 386 -8.22 -31.15 -12.12
C SER A 386 -7.70 -30.48 -10.85
N LEU A 387 -8.56 -29.71 -10.16
CA LEU A 387 -8.26 -29.17 -8.84
C LEU A 387 -8.46 -30.21 -7.71
N GLU A 388 -9.03 -31.37 -8.03
CA GLU A 388 -9.28 -32.46 -7.08
C GLU A 388 -8.15 -33.51 -7.05
N LEU A 389 -7.04 -33.23 -7.75
CA LEU A 389 -5.86 -34.08 -7.70
C LEU A 389 -5.28 -34.14 -6.27
N PRO A 390 -4.59 -35.24 -5.91
CA PRO A 390 -3.78 -35.28 -4.69
C PRO A 390 -2.81 -34.10 -4.65
N SER A 391 -2.58 -33.50 -3.48
CA SER A 391 -1.88 -32.22 -3.35
C SER A 391 -0.52 -32.18 -4.07
N ALA A 392 0.27 -33.27 -3.99
CA ALA A 392 1.56 -33.34 -4.67
C ALA A 392 1.44 -33.27 -6.21
N GLU A 393 0.46 -33.94 -6.79
CA GLU A 393 0.20 -33.89 -8.24
C GLU A 393 -0.40 -32.56 -8.66
N LEU A 394 -1.29 -32.01 -7.84
CA LEU A 394 -1.90 -30.70 -8.05
C LEU A 394 -0.83 -29.61 -8.14
N TYR A 395 0.04 -29.50 -7.13
CA TYR A 395 1.09 -28.48 -7.10
C TYR A 395 2.10 -28.66 -8.23
N LYS A 396 2.46 -29.91 -8.57
CA LYS A 396 3.35 -30.21 -9.70
C LYS A 396 2.77 -29.73 -11.03
N GLN A 397 1.46 -29.78 -11.22
CA GLN A 397 0.83 -29.29 -12.44
C GLN A 397 0.52 -27.79 -12.42
N MET A 398 0.21 -27.23 -11.24
CA MET A 398 -0.11 -25.81 -11.09
C MET A 398 1.12 -24.93 -11.17
N ILE A 399 2.23 -25.33 -10.54
CA ILE A 399 3.49 -24.60 -10.58
C ILE A 399 4.26 -25.12 -11.78
N THR A 400 4.24 -24.37 -12.88
CA THR A 400 4.92 -24.79 -14.11
C THR A 400 6.42 -24.50 -14.05
N GLN A 401 6.79 -23.39 -13.41
CA GLN A 401 8.18 -22.99 -13.24
C GLN A 401 8.37 -22.21 -11.94
N VAL A 402 9.50 -22.42 -11.27
CA VAL A 402 10.03 -21.49 -10.26
C VAL A 402 11.48 -21.20 -10.63
N GLN A 403 11.84 -19.93 -10.75
CA GLN A 403 13.23 -19.53 -10.97
C GLN A 403 13.65 -18.57 -9.87
N SER A 404 14.78 -18.84 -9.23
CA SER A 404 15.35 -17.96 -8.23
C SER A 404 16.85 -17.85 -8.41
N THR A 405 17.37 -16.63 -8.23
CA THR A 405 18.80 -16.35 -8.22
C THR A 405 19.12 -15.45 -7.04
N LEU A 406 20.13 -15.81 -6.29
CA LEU A 406 20.71 -15.04 -5.21
C LEU A 406 22.17 -14.73 -5.54
N GLN A 407 22.52 -13.45 -5.50
CA GLN A 407 23.89 -12.97 -5.53
C GLN A 407 24.13 -12.15 -4.27
N LEU A 408 25.02 -12.64 -3.40
CA LEU A 408 25.48 -11.90 -2.22
C LEU A 408 26.92 -11.42 -2.43
N SER A 409 27.12 -10.12 -2.31
CA SER A 409 28.43 -9.49 -2.40
C SER A 409 29.17 -9.61 -1.07
N LYS A 410 30.35 -10.24 -1.07
CA LYS A 410 31.22 -10.33 0.11
C LYS A 410 31.61 -8.94 0.66
N PRO A 411 31.99 -7.95 -0.19
CA PRO A 411 32.18 -6.57 0.27
C PRO A 411 30.98 -5.97 0.98
N MET A 412 29.76 -6.21 0.48
CA MET A 412 28.52 -5.73 1.12
C MET A 412 28.34 -6.34 2.51
N ILE A 413 28.56 -7.65 2.66
CA ILE A 413 28.56 -8.34 3.96
C ILE A 413 29.59 -7.73 4.91
N GLY A 414 30.80 -7.43 4.41
CA GLY A 414 31.85 -6.79 5.19
C GLY A 414 31.49 -5.37 5.67
N ASP A 415 30.81 -4.59 4.83
CA ASP A 415 30.31 -3.25 5.20
C ASP A 415 29.30 -3.33 6.34
N LEU A 416 28.35 -4.27 6.28
CA LEU A 416 27.36 -4.46 7.33
C LEU A 416 27.99 -4.97 8.64
N ALA A 417 28.97 -5.87 8.56
CA ALA A 417 29.73 -6.32 9.72
C ALA A 417 30.51 -5.17 10.38
N THR A 418 31.10 -4.30 9.55
CA THR A 418 31.78 -3.08 10.00
C THR A 418 30.83 -2.12 10.69
N LEU A 419 29.64 -1.90 10.11
CA LEU A 419 28.60 -1.08 10.71
C LEU A 419 28.21 -1.62 12.08
N GLN A 420 27.94 -2.93 12.20
CA GLN A 420 27.61 -3.57 13.47
C GLN A 420 28.71 -3.37 14.52
N ALA A 421 29.97 -3.57 14.16
CA ALA A 421 31.10 -3.38 15.06
C ALA A 421 31.23 -1.92 15.54
N ARG A 422 31.02 -0.94 14.65
CA ARG A 422 30.99 0.49 15.03
C ARG A 422 29.90 0.80 16.03
N LEU A 423 28.70 0.22 15.83
CA LEU A 423 27.58 0.39 16.76
C LEU A 423 27.84 -0.26 18.13
N GLN A 424 28.74 -1.25 18.20
CA GLN A 424 29.23 -1.85 19.44
C GLN A 424 30.43 -1.10 20.06
N GLY A 425 30.81 0.06 19.51
CA GLY A 425 31.87 0.92 20.03
C GLY A 425 33.26 0.66 19.47
N GLN A 426 33.42 -0.24 18.49
CA GLN A 426 34.70 -0.44 17.83
C GLN A 426 35.03 0.76 16.92
N SER A 427 36.19 1.35 17.12
CA SER A 427 36.67 2.53 16.36
C SER A 427 38.02 2.32 15.70
N ASP A 428 38.71 1.20 15.96
CA ASP A 428 39.98 0.88 15.35
C ASP A 428 39.81 0.51 13.86
N ALA A 429 40.40 1.31 12.98
CA ALA A 429 40.27 1.14 11.54
C ALA A 429 40.91 -0.16 11.02
N GLN A 430 42.00 -0.64 11.64
CA GLN A 430 42.65 -1.89 11.24
C GLN A 430 41.78 -3.09 11.62
N VAL A 431 41.20 -3.07 12.82
CA VAL A 431 40.28 -4.13 13.28
C VAL A 431 39.04 -4.19 12.40
N LEU A 432 38.43 -3.04 12.10
CA LEU A 432 37.25 -2.96 11.23
C LEU A 432 37.54 -3.47 9.81
N ALA A 433 38.68 -3.07 9.22
CA ALA A 433 39.07 -3.54 7.89
C ALA A 433 39.33 -5.06 7.85
N GLN A 434 39.97 -5.60 8.89
CA GLN A 434 40.20 -7.02 9.02
C GLN A 434 38.89 -7.79 9.18
N GLN A 435 37.96 -7.29 10.01
CA GLN A 435 36.65 -7.88 10.22
C GLN A 435 35.83 -7.90 8.92
N ALA A 436 35.78 -6.79 8.19
CA ALA A 436 35.07 -6.69 6.91
C ALA A 436 35.49 -7.80 5.92
N SER A 437 36.80 -7.96 5.74
CA SER A 437 37.38 -8.96 4.83
C SER A 437 37.10 -10.40 5.30
N GLN A 438 37.30 -10.67 6.60
CA GLN A 438 37.13 -12.01 7.15
C GLN A 438 35.67 -12.48 7.16
N THR A 439 34.71 -11.58 7.44
CA THR A 439 33.29 -11.97 7.50
C THR A 439 32.78 -12.38 6.11
N GLY A 440 33.08 -11.60 5.07
CA GLY A 440 32.67 -11.96 3.70
C GLY A 440 33.25 -13.30 3.24
N GLU A 441 34.54 -13.54 3.50
CA GLU A 441 35.19 -14.81 3.16
C GLU A 441 34.65 -15.99 3.99
N MET A 442 34.38 -15.78 5.28
CA MET A 442 33.79 -16.81 6.14
C MET A 442 32.42 -17.26 5.63
N VAL A 443 31.54 -16.31 5.29
CA VAL A 443 30.21 -16.63 4.74
C VAL A 443 30.35 -17.36 3.40
N GLY A 444 31.27 -16.92 2.54
CA GLY A 444 31.56 -17.61 1.28
C GLY A 444 32.02 -19.05 1.47
N MET A 445 32.94 -19.30 2.41
CA MET A 445 33.41 -20.65 2.74
C MET A 445 32.29 -21.53 3.29
N MET A 446 31.47 -21.02 4.21
CA MET A 446 30.32 -21.75 4.75
C MET A 446 29.31 -22.11 3.66
N ALA A 447 29.06 -21.18 2.72
CA ALA A 447 28.12 -21.40 1.63
C ALA A 447 28.60 -22.49 0.64
N VAL A 448 29.91 -22.55 0.37
CA VAL A 448 30.51 -23.62 -0.45
C VAL A 448 30.54 -24.95 0.29
N GLN A 449 30.93 -24.97 1.57
CA GLN A 449 31.01 -26.20 2.37
C GLN A 449 29.65 -26.87 2.56
N SER A 450 28.60 -26.09 2.74
CA SER A 450 27.21 -26.57 2.82
C SER A 450 26.61 -26.96 1.46
N GLN A 451 27.35 -26.73 0.36
CA GLN A 451 26.87 -26.92 -1.02
C GLN A 451 25.63 -26.06 -1.37
N MET A 452 25.34 -25.04 -0.57
CA MET A 452 24.19 -24.16 -0.76
C MET A 452 24.43 -23.07 -1.81
N ALA A 453 25.68 -22.71 -2.04
CA ALA A 453 26.07 -21.72 -3.03
C ALA A 453 27.45 -22.03 -3.62
N THR A 454 27.76 -21.34 -4.70
CA THR A 454 29.11 -21.27 -5.27
C THR A 454 29.70 -19.89 -5.00
N VAL A 455 31.02 -19.75 -5.15
CA VAL A 455 31.70 -18.47 -5.03
C VAL A 455 32.40 -18.16 -6.34
N GLN A 456 32.15 -16.97 -6.88
CA GLN A 456 32.82 -16.45 -8.06
C GLN A 456 33.38 -15.06 -7.75
N GLY A 457 34.70 -15.00 -7.52
CA GLY A 457 35.36 -13.76 -7.09
C GLY A 457 34.79 -13.25 -5.76
N ASN A 458 34.15 -12.08 -5.81
CA ASN A 458 33.57 -11.41 -4.65
C ASN A 458 32.09 -11.77 -4.40
N ASP A 459 31.50 -12.63 -5.24
CA ASP A 459 30.09 -12.97 -5.17
C ASP A 459 29.86 -14.40 -4.69
N ILE A 460 28.87 -14.56 -3.81
CA ILE A 460 28.31 -15.84 -3.39
C ILE A 460 27.01 -16.03 -4.17
N LEU A 461 26.94 -17.08 -4.97
CA LEU A 461 25.89 -17.30 -5.96
C LEU A 461 25.10 -18.56 -5.65
N ALA A 462 23.78 -18.42 -5.55
CA ALA A 462 22.86 -19.55 -5.50
C ALA A 462 21.76 -19.41 -6.57
N SER A 463 21.37 -20.52 -7.18
CA SER A 463 20.32 -20.54 -8.20
C SER A 463 19.45 -21.79 -8.06
N VAL A 464 18.15 -21.60 -8.19
CA VAL A 464 17.15 -22.66 -8.19
C VAL A 464 16.32 -22.49 -9.46
N HIS A 465 16.18 -23.54 -10.25
CA HIS A 465 15.24 -23.60 -11.36
C HIS A 465 14.44 -24.89 -11.28
N TYR A 466 13.17 -24.77 -10.94
CA TYR A 466 12.20 -25.85 -10.95
C TYR A 466 11.40 -25.82 -12.25
N ALA A 467 11.33 -26.95 -12.94
CA ALA A 467 10.44 -27.20 -14.06
C ALA A 467 10.15 -28.70 -14.18
N ASP A 468 8.92 -29.05 -14.58
CA ASP A 468 8.51 -30.44 -14.87
C ASP A 468 8.76 -31.45 -13.73
N GLY A 469 8.73 -31.00 -12.47
CA GLY A 469 8.98 -31.85 -11.30
C GLY A 469 10.46 -32.09 -10.97
N MET A 470 11.38 -31.43 -11.67
CA MET A 470 12.82 -31.48 -11.41
C MET A 470 13.33 -30.12 -10.97
N ILE A 471 14.34 -30.13 -10.10
CA ILE A 471 15.04 -28.93 -9.65
C ILE A 471 16.46 -28.96 -10.20
N ASP A 472 16.86 -27.89 -10.86
CA ASP A 472 18.26 -27.56 -11.10
C ASP A 472 18.71 -26.59 -10.01
N PHE A 473 19.53 -27.08 -9.08
CA PHE A 473 20.10 -26.28 -8.00
C PHE A 473 21.59 -26.11 -8.23
N ASN A 474 22.05 -24.88 -8.47
CA ASN A 474 23.45 -24.57 -8.75
C ASN A 474 24.06 -25.40 -9.90
N GLY A 475 23.27 -25.74 -10.92
CA GLY A 475 23.70 -26.56 -12.07
C GLY A 475 23.53 -28.08 -11.86
N GLN A 476 23.06 -28.51 -10.69
CA GLN A 476 22.83 -29.92 -10.36
C GLN A 476 21.35 -30.27 -10.41
N LYS A 477 20.99 -31.20 -11.30
CA LYS A 477 19.62 -31.72 -11.40
C LYS A 477 19.33 -32.71 -10.28
N MET A 478 18.22 -32.51 -9.58
CA MET A 478 17.74 -33.36 -8.49
C MET A 478 16.20 -33.35 -8.42
N THR A 479 15.63 -34.31 -7.70
CA THR A 479 14.18 -34.31 -7.44
C THR A 479 13.82 -33.32 -6.34
N VAL A 480 12.53 -33.01 -6.21
CA VAL A 480 12.02 -32.12 -5.15
C VAL A 480 12.34 -32.68 -3.76
N GLU A 481 12.24 -34.00 -3.56
CA GLU A 481 12.53 -34.66 -2.29
C GLU A 481 14.03 -34.59 -1.94
N GLN A 482 14.89 -34.77 -2.94
CA GLN A 482 16.35 -34.63 -2.77
C GLN A 482 16.72 -33.21 -2.39
N PHE A 483 16.15 -32.21 -3.08
CA PHE A 483 16.35 -30.81 -2.74
C PHE A 483 15.86 -30.48 -1.33
N ALA A 484 14.65 -30.90 -0.97
CA ALA A 484 14.10 -30.70 0.38
C ALA A 484 15.00 -31.34 1.46
N SER A 485 15.52 -32.54 1.20
CA SER A 485 16.46 -33.22 2.11
C SER A 485 17.78 -32.45 2.27
N LEU A 486 18.32 -31.89 1.18
CA LEU A 486 19.52 -31.05 1.20
C LEU A 486 19.30 -29.78 2.03
N ILE A 487 18.18 -29.08 1.80
CA ILE A 487 17.83 -27.88 2.58
C ILE A 487 17.67 -28.21 4.07
N MET A 488 16.95 -29.28 4.40
CA MET A 488 16.73 -29.70 5.79
C MET A 488 18.02 -30.12 6.51
N ALA A 489 18.94 -30.79 5.82
CA ALA A 489 20.24 -31.16 6.37
C ALA A 489 21.06 -29.92 6.75
N ASN A 490 21.07 -28.91 5.89
CA ASN A 490 21.79 -27.65 6.12
C ASN A 490 21.11 -26.74 7.16
N LEU A 491 19.78 -26.70 7.21
CA LEU A 491 19.04 -25.97 8.25
C LEU A 491 19.21 -26.60 9.64
N GLY A 492 19.28 -27.94 9.71
CA GLY A 492 19.57 -28.66 10.94
C GLY A 492 20.99 -28.39 11.47
N ALA A 493 21.96 -28.23 10.57
CA ALA A 493 23.35 -27.91 10.90
C ALA A 493 23.58 -26.44 11.33
N MET A 494 22.66 -25.53 10.99
CA MET A 494 22.73 -24.10 11.34
C MET A 494 21.98 -23.71 12.63
N ARG A 495 21.41 -24.68 13.38
CA ARG A 495 20.87 -24.39 14.71
C ARG A 495 22.03 -24.03 15.65
N PRO A 496 21.96 -22.93 16.41
CA PRO A 496 22.91 -22.72 17.49
C PRO A 496 22.82 -23.92 18.42
N THR A 497 23.95 -24.57 18.71
CA THR A 497 24.04 -25.39 19.91
C THR A 497 23.76 -24.43 21.07
N GLU A 498 22.63 -24.61 21.75
CA GLU A 498 22.39 -23.98 23.04
C GLU A 498 23.58 -24.34 23.93
N GLY A 499 24.39 -23.34 24.25
CA GLY A 499 25.59 -23.43 25.06
C GLY A 499 25.62 -22.26 26.03
#